data_AF-A0A9E1EIM0-F1
#
_entry.id   AF-A0A9E1EIM0-F1
#
_cell.length_a   1.000
_cell.length_b   1.000
_cell.length_c   1.000
_cell.angle_alpha   90.00
_cell.angle_beta   90.00
_cell.angle_gamma   90.00
#
_symmetry.space_group_name_H-M   'P 1'
#
loop_
_entity.id
_entity.type
_entity.pdbx_description
1 polymer ?
#
loop_
_entity_poly.entity_id
_entity_poly.type
_entity_poly.pdbx_seq_one_letter_code
_entity_poly.pdbx_strand_id
1 'polypeptide(L)'
;MSEHNHNTHNHNYEHCCDDHTPDNHGCGCCGEDNFNEHKRQMLTSIIISAVFFVLGYVLSEFTSLPYQTYLVCYAVSYLVVGFKVMCNAVDSIIHGKIFDENFLMSVVGIGAFAIGEYSEGVAVMLLFAVGEFVQGLAVSRSRRSIDKIYDEKKGSISLPKHYDNRESKTELLITKFARIYTPVVCIISVLIVVIPPLIFSAEWHEWLHRGLAALVISCPCAIVISVPLCYSAGIGSCSTDDIFVKNTGTLDEIDNCDTVLSYNDDKSLDDIKVLQNNGHRVVYIGNGEHDLTMMDGADVSLAVADNCTAEAVGYADMVVMDSTKNAVQITKSVAKKVHRVAMENIVFSVLVKAVILICDVLLSKELPMWFAIFGDIGICLLAVANSARVIKFKKR
;
A
#
# COMPACT_ATOMS: atom_id res chain seq x y z
N MET A 1 60.82 3.56 -35.20
CA MET A 1 59.66 3.82 -36.08
C MET A 1 58.44 3.28 -35.35
N SER A 2 57.51 4.19 -35.05
CA SER A 2 56.14 4.10 -34.52
C SER A 2 55.79 3.32 -33.25
N GLU A 3 55.14 4.07 -32.36
CA GLU A 3 54.18 3.70 -31.32
C GLU A 3 53.02 2.84 -31.87
N HIS A 4 52.31 2.11 -30.99
CA HIS A 4 50.88 2.38 -30.77
C HIS A 4 50.36 1.76 -29.47
N ASN A 5 49.67 2.64 -28.75
CA ASN A 5 48.95 2.53 -27.50
C ASN A 5 47.57 1.90 -27.77
N HIS A 6 47.08 0.98 -26.94
CA HIS A 6 45.68 0.54 -26.98
C HIS A 6 44.95 0.93 -25.69
N ASN A 7 43.98 1.81 -25.88
CA ASN A 7 43.12 2.45 -24.91
C ASN A 7 42.27 1.47 -24.10
N THR A 8 42.12 1.83 -22.84
CA THR A 8 41.05 1.46 -21.92
C THR A 8 39.67 1.74 -22.52
N HIS A 9 38.84 0.70 -22.63
CA HIS A 9 37.41 0.89 -22.89
C HIS A 9 36.66 0.93 -21.55
N ASN A 10 36.22 2.14 -21.23
CA ASN A 10 35.34 2.49 -20.13
C ASN A 10 33.91 2.10 -20.54
N HIS A 11 33.29 1.12 -19.89
CA HIS A 11 31.87 0.84 -20.08
C HIS A 11 31.06 1.75 -19.14
N ASN A 12 30.49 2.81 -19.72
CA ASN A 12 29.44 3.61 -19.09
C ASN A 12 28.20 2.73 -18.91
N TYR A 13 27.77 2.55 -17.67
CA TYR A 13 26.49 1.94 -17.33
C TYR A 13 25.40 3.03 -17.33
N GLU A 14 24.92 3.38 -18.51
CA GLU A 14 23.75 4.23 -18.76
C GLU A 14 22.83 3.45 -19.71
N HIS A 15 22.04 2.51 -19.17
CA HIS A 15 20.81 1.94 -19.77
C HIS A 15 20.43 0.65 -19.02
N CYS A 16 19.58 0.75 -18.00
CA CYS A 16 18.90 -0.41 -17.40
C CYS A 16 17.44 -0.09 -16.99
N CYS A 17 16.84 1.00 -17.49
CA CYS A 17 15.50 1.45 -17.08
C CYS A 17 14.49 1.45 -18.24
N ASP A 18 14.59 0.49 -19.16
CA ASP A 18 13.61 0.30 -20.23
C ASP A 18 12.99 -1.10 -20.08
N ASP A 19 12.16 -1.28 -19.05
CA ASP A 19 11.00 -2.20 -19.04
C ASP A 19 10.33 -2.14 -17.65
N HIS A 20 9.47 -1.14 -17.47
CA HIS A 20 8.58 -1.09 -16.31
C HIS A 20 7.25 -1.75 -16.67
N THR A 21 6.98 -2.91 -16.06
CA THR A 21 5.62 -3.36 -15.78
C THR A 21 5.03 -2.48 -14.67
N PRO A 22 3.72 -2.16 -14.68
CA PRO A 22 3.10 -1.23 -13.76
C PRO A 22 2.58 -2.00 -12.55
N ASP A 23 3.49 -2.69 -11.86
CA ASP A 23 3.15 -3.43 -10.66
C ASP A 23 3.71 -2.73 -9.43
N ASN A 24 2.76 -2.31 -8.61
CA ASN A 24 2.89 -1.81 -7.25
C ASN A 24 3.72 -2.77 -6.38
N HIS A 25 5.05 -2.71 -6.45
CA HIS A 25 5.92 -3.33 -5.45
C HIS A 25 7.14 -2.46 -5.17
N GLY A 26 7.43 -2.34 -3.87
CA GLY A 26 8.53 -1.56 -3.33
C GLY A 26 9.88 -2.07 -3.80
N CYS A 27 10.45 -1.42 -4.80
CA CYS A 27 11.86 -1.56 -5.13
C CYS A 27 12.67 -0.51 -4.34
N GLY A 28 13.47 -0.97 -3.37
CA GLY A 28 14.37 -0.16 -2.55
C GLY A 28 15.64 0.29 -3.28
N CYS A 29 15.51 0.74 -4.54
CA CYS A 29 16.62 1.17 -5.39
C CYS A 29 16.20 2.34 -6.29
N CYS A 30 15.65 3.42 -5.75
CA CYS A 30 15.39 4.66 -6.50
C CYS A 30 15.73 5.88 -5.63
N GLY A 31 16.66 6.70 -6.10
CA GLY A 31 17.28 7.80 -5.35
C GLY A 31 16.30 8.80 -4.73
N GLU A 32 16.76 9.43 -3.64
CA GLU A 32 16.03 10.42 -2.84
C GLU A 32 15.46 11.60 -3.67
N ASP A 33 16.03 11.86 -4.85
CA ASP A 33 15.66 12.94 -5.76
C ASP A 33 14.34 12.66 -6.51
N ASN A 34 14.17 11.45 -7.07
CA ASN A 34 12.95 11.06 -7.80
C ASN A 34 11.70 11.04 -6.89
N PHE A 35 11.86 10.67 -5.61
CA PHE A 35 10.76 10.62 -4.65
C PHE A 35 10.25 12.03 -4.26
N ASN A 36 11.16 12.97 -4.01
CA ASN A 36 10.79 14.35 -3.71
C ASN A 36 10.20 15.06 -4.93
N GLU A 37 10.69 14.74 -6.13
CA GLU A 37 10.14 15.25 -7.38
C GLU A 37 8.71 14.74 -7.61
N HIS A 38 8.46 13.44 -7.43
CA HIS A 38 7.11 12.86 -7.55
C HIS A 38 6.11 13.51 -6.58
N LYS A 39 6.52 13.68 -5.33
CA LYS A 39 5.70 14.34 -4.30
C LYS A 39 5.39 15.80 -4.68
N ARG A 40 6.37 16.54 -5.21
CA ARG A 40 6.18 17.92 -5.67
C ARG A 40 5.22 17.97 -6.85
N GLN A 41 5.37 17.10 -7.84
CA GLN A 41 4.49 17.00 -8.99
C GLN A 41 3.04 16.75 -8.57
N MET A 42 2.80 15.77 -7.68
CA MET A 42 1.47 15.47 -7.17
C MET A 42 0.84 16.65 -6.42
N LEU A 43 1.61 17.33 -5.56
CA LEU A 43 1.16 18.51 -4.84
C LEU A 43 0.81 19.66 -5.80
N THR A 44 1.62 19.90 -6.84
CA THR A 44 1.33 20.93 -7.83
C THR A 44 0.04 20.63 -8.61
N SER A 45 -0.22 19.38 -8.99
CA SER A 45 -1.45 19.00 -9.67
C SER A 45 -2.69 19.21 -8.79
N ILE A 46 -2.61 18.86 -7.50
CA ILE A 46 -3.71 19.09 -6.53
C ILE A 46 -4.01 20.57 -6.41
N ILE A 47 -2.98 21.43 -6.26
CA ILE A 47 -3.16 22.88 -6.13
C ILE A 47 -3.79 23.47 -7.39
N ILE A 48 -3.29 23.11 -8.58
CA ILE A 48 -3.83 23.60 -9.86
C ILE A 48 -5.30 23.21 -10.00
N SER A 49 -5.62 21.93 -9.76
CA SER A 49 -6.99 21.42 -9.85
C SER A 49 -7.91 22.08 -8.83
N ALA A 50 -7.47 22.32 -7.60
CA ALA A 50 -8.23 23.04 -6.59
C ALA A 50 -8.58 24.47 -7.03
N VAL A 51 -7.63 25.19 -7.63
CA VAL A 51 -7.86 26.54 -8.16
C VAL A 51 -8.89 26.53 -9.27
N PHE A 52 -8.78 25.61 -10.24
CA PHE A 52 -9.76 25.49 -11.33
C PHE A 52 -11.14 25.03 -10.84
N PHE A 53 -11.20 24.19 -9.81
CA PHE A 53 -12.44 23.76 -9.19
C PHE A 53 -13.17 24.93 -8.52
N VAL A 54 -12.45 25.70 -7.70
CA VAL A 54 -13.01 26.91 -7.04
C VAL A 54 -13.42 27.94 -8.09
N LEU A 55 -12.61 28.15 -9.12
CA LEU A 55 -12.97 29.05 -10.22
C LEU A 55 -14.24 28.58 -10.94
N GLY A 56 -14.34 27.29 -11.27
CA GLY A 56 -15.53 26.70 -11.88
C GLY A 56 -16.79 26.90 -11.04
N TYR A 57 -16.69 26.66 -9.73
CA TYR A 57 -17.79 26.86 -8.78
C TYR A 57 -18.21 28.32 -8.62
N VAL A 58 -17.24 29.25 -8.56
CA VAL A 58 -17.56 30.68 -8.47
C VAL A 58 -18.21 31.17 -9.77
N LEU A 59 -17.73 30.72 -10.93
CA LEU A 59 -18.31 31.08 -12.21
C LEU A 59 -19.73 30.52 -12.37
N SER A 60 -20.01 29.30 -11.88
CA SER A 60 -21.35 28.72 -11.96
C SER A 60 -22.37 29.43 -11.07
N GLU A 61 -21.99 29.87 -9.87
CA GLU A 61 -22.91 30.48 -8.89
C GLU A 61 -23.04 32.00 -9.03
N PHE A 62 -21.94 32.71 -9.31
CA PHE A 62 -21.91 34.18 -9.24
C PHE A 62 -22.00 34.88 -10.60
N THR A 63 -21.96 34.14 -11.71
CA THR A 63 -22.00 34.73 -13.05
C THR A 63 -23.01 34.06 -13.96
N SER A 64 -23.71 34.86 -14.78
CA SER A 64 -24.62 34.36 -15.82
C SER A 64 -23.87 33.99 -17.11
N LEU A 65 -22.63 33.48 -16.98
CA LEU A 65 -21.81 33.06 -18.12
C LEU A 65 -22.38 31.79 -18.76
N PRO A 66 -22.12 31.56 -20.07
CA PRO A 66 -22.62 30.38 -20.76
C PRO A 66 -22.09 29.09 -20.12
N TYR A 67 -22.90 28.03 -20.18
CA TYR A 67 -22.61 26.77 -19.50
C TYR A 67 -21.26 26.14 -19.85
N GLN A 68 -20.80 26.43 -21.07
CA GLN A 68 -19.54 25.94 -21.61
C GLN A 68 -18.34 26.45 -20.80
N THR A 69 -18.40 27.66 -20.24
CA THR A 69 -17.26 28.25 -19.53
C THR A 69 -16.96 27.52 -18.22
N TYR A 70 -17.96 27.26 -17.38
CA TYR A 70 -17.73 26.53 -16.13
C TYR A 70 -17.47 25.04 -16.39
N LEU A 71 -18.07 24.45 -17.43
CA LEU A 71 -17.79 23.06 -17.83
C LEU A 71 -16.31 22.87 -18.20
N VAL A 72 -15.72 23.81 -18.95
CA VAL A 72 -14.29 23.77 -19.28
C VAL A 72 -13.43 23.85 -18.02
N CYS A 73 -13.78 24.72 -17.06
CA CYS A 73 -13.06 24.80 -15.78
C CYS A 73 -13.09 23.48 -15.02
N TYR A 74 -14.26 22.83 -14.92
CA TYR A 74 -14.39 21.53 -14.26
C TYR A 74 -13.66 20.41 -15.02
N ALA A 75 -13.76 20.37 -16.35
CA ALA A 75 -13.06 19.38 -17.16
C ALA A 75 -11.53 19.51 -17.03
N VAL A 76 -10.99 20.73 -17.03
CA VAL A 76 -9.56 20.98 -16.81
C VAL A 76 -9.16 20.54 -15.40
N SER A 77 -9.94 20.90 -14.38
CA SER A 77 -9.69 20.49 -13.00
C SER A 77 -9.66 18.96 -12.85
N TYR A 78 -10.63 18.26 -13.45
CA TYR A 78 -10.72 16.80 -13.47
C TYR A 78 -9.51 16.17 -14.16
N LEU A 79 -9.16 16.63 -15.37
CA LEU A 79 -8.06 16.06 -16.14
C LEU A 79 -6.70 16.29 -15.46
N VAL A 80 -6.43 17.47 -14.89
CA VAL A 80 -5.12 17.76 -14.27
C VAL A 80 -4.79 16.79 -13.13
N VAL A 81 -5.78 16.42 -12.30
CA VAL A 81 -5.57 15.47 -11.20
C VAL A 81 -5.82 14.02 -11.64
N GLY A 82 -6.89 13.80 -12.40
CA GLY A 82 -7.35 12.47 -12.80
C GLY A 82 -6.59 11.85 -13.96
N PHE A 83 -5.77 12.60 -14.72
CA PHE A 83 -5.06 12.05 -15.88
C PHE A 83 -4.17 10.85 -15.53
N LYS A 84 -3.38 10.97 -14.44
CA LYS A 84 -2.54 9.85 -13.97
C LYS A 84 -3.38 8.64 -13.58
N VAL A 85 -4.47 8.87 -12.85
CA VAL A 85 -5.39 7.81 -12.40
C VAL A 85 -6.04 7.10 -13.59
N MET A 86 -6.50 7.86 -14.58
CA MET A 86 -7.13 7.32 -15.78
C MET A 86 -6.14 6.56 -16.66
N CYS A 87 -4.91 7.06 -16.81
CA CYS A 87 -3.84 6.33 -17.50
C CYS A 87 -3.53 5.00 -16.79
N ASN A 88 -3.43 5.01 -15.46
CA ASN A 88 -3.21 3.80 -14.67
C ASN A 88 -4.38 2.80 -14.82
N ALA A 89 -5.62 3.29 -14.91
CA ALA A 89 -6.78 2.44 -15.15
C ALA A 89 -6.72 1.76 -16.52
N VAL A 90 -6.38 2.51 -17.57
CA VAL A 90 -6.23 1.99 -18.94
C VAL A 90 -5.13 0.93 -18.98
N ASP A 91 -3.99 1.22 -18.35
CA ASP A 91 -2.85 0.32 -18.28
C ASP A 91 -3.17 -0.97 -17.52
N SER A 92 -3.91 -0.86 -16.41
CA SER A 92 -4.39 -2.01 -15.64
C SER A 92 -5.35 -2.90 -16.43
N ILE A 93 -6.22 -2.30 -17.25
CA ILE A 93 -7.12 -3.04 -18.16
C ILE A 93 -6.30 -3.81 -19.20
N ILE A 94 -5.28 -3.18 -19.79
CA ILE A 94 -4.41 -3.81 -20.81
C ILE A 94 -3.68 -5.03 -20.23
N HIS A 95 -3.22 -4.95 -18.99
CA HIS A 95 -2.52 -6.03 -18.30
C HIS A 95 -3.46 -7.09 -17.68
N GLY A 96 -4.78 -7.03 -17.93
CA GLY A 96 -5.75 -8.02 -17.49
C GLY A 96 -6.30 -7.84 -16.06
N LYS A 97 -5.99 -6.72 -15.39
CA LYS A 97 -6.52 -6.32 -14.07
C LYS A 97 -7.64 -5.28 -14.25
N ILE A 98 -8.79 -5.71 -14.79
CA ILE A 98 -9.89 -4.82 -15.22
C ILE A 98 -10.61 -4.13 -14.04
N PHE A 99 -10.59 -4.74 -12.85
CA PHE A 99 -11.38 -4.34 -11.70
C PHE A 99 -10.50 -3.82 -10.55
N ASP A 100 -9.72 -2.79 -10.83
CA ASP A 100 -8.86 -2.12 -9.85
C ASP A 100 -9.49 -0.82 -9.31
N GLU A 101 -8.81 -0.19 -8.37
CA GLU A 101 -9.25 1.06 -7.76
C GLU A 101 -9.23 2.23 -8.76
N ASN A 102 -8.20 2.29 -9.62
CA ASN A 102 -8.12 3.34 -10.65
C ASN A 102 -9.28 3.25 -11.64
N PHE A 103 -9.72 2.04 -12.00
CA PHE A 103 -10.90 1.80 -12.81
C PHE A 103 -12.15 2.34 -12.14
N LEU A 104 -12.41 1.98 -10.87
CA LEU A 104 -13.57 2.46 -10.12
C LEU A 104 -13.62 3.99 -10.08
N MET A 105 -12.50 4.62 -9.71
CA MET A 105 -12.41 6.09 -9.61
C MET A 105 -12.60 6.78 -10.96
N SER A 106 -12.11 6.19 -12.05
CA SER A 106 -12.29 6.71 -13.41
C SER A 106 -13.73 6.57 -13.89
N VAL A 107 -14.37 5.43 -13.65
CA VAL A 107 -15.78 5.18 -14.04
C VAL A 107 -16.72 6.13 -13.30
N VAL A 108 -16.48 6.35 -12.00
CA VAL A 108 -17.26 7.32 -11.22
C VAL A 108 -17.11 8.72 -11.80
N GLY A 109 -15.87 9.18 -12.02
CA GLY A 109 -15.62 10.53 -12.49
C GLY A 109 -16.24 10.78 -13.87
N ILE A 110 -16.07 9.84 -14.81
CA ILE A 110 -16.68 9.91 -16.14
C ILE A 110 -18.21 9.82 -16.03
N GLY A 111 -18.73 8.97 -15.16
CA GLY A 111 -20.15 8.81 -14.89
C GLY A 111 -20.80 10.09 -14.37
N ALA A 112 -20.16 10.76 -13.41
CA ALA A 112 -20.61 12.04 -12.85
C ALA A 112 -20.68 13.14 -13.94
N PHE A 113 -19.69 13.20 -14.83
CA PHE A 113 -19.74 14.10 -15.98
C PHE A 113 -20.85 13.75 -16.98
N ALA A 114 -21.15 12.46 -17.16
CA ALA A 114 -22.21 12.02 -18.07
C ALA A 114 -23.62 12.38 -17.56
N ILE A 115 -23.82 12.45 -16.24
CA ILE A 115 -25.11 12.84 -15.63
C ILE A 115 -25.26 14.36 -15.43
N GLY A 116 -24.20 15.15 -15.64
CA GLY A 116 -24.22 16.60 -15.45
C GLY A 116 -23.79 17.09 -14.06
N GLU A 117 -23.41 16.17 -13.17
CA GLU A 117 -22.92 16.45 -11.81
C GLU A 117 -21.40 16.70 -11.82
N TYR A 118 -20.98 17.73 -12.57
CA TYR A 118 -19.55 18.02 -12.80
C TYR A 118 -18.80 18.36 -11.51
N SER A 119 -19.43 19.13 -10.62
CA SER A 119 -18.83 19.56 -9.35
C SER A 119 -18.57 18.37 -8.43
N GLU A 120 -19.49 17.41 -8.37
CA GLU A 120 -19.32 16.18 -7.60
C GLU A 120 -18.16 15.34 -8.17
N GLY A 121 -18.15 15.08 -9.49
CA GLY A 121 -17.10 14.28 -10.13
C GLY A 121 -15.69 14.85 -9.94
N VAL A 122 -15.53 16.18 -10.03
CA VAL A 122 -14.24 16.84 -9.76
C VAL A 122 -13.87 16.77 -8.28
N ALA A 123 -14.83 16.99 -7.38
CA ALA A 123 -14.59 16.91 -5.94
C ALA A 123 -14.15 15.50 -5.50
N VAL A 124 -14.76 14.45 -6.06
CA VAL A 124 -14.32 13.05 -5.86
C VAL A 124 -12.84 12.91 -6.18
N MET A 125 -12.46 13.29 -7.39
CA MET A 125 -11.12 13.08 -7.91
C MET A 125 -10.08 13.91 -7.14
N LEU A 126 -10.43 15.14 -6.76
CA LEU A 126 -9.57 16.01 -5.98
C LEU A 126 -9.35 15.49 -4.55
N LEU A 127 -10.42 15.11 -3.85
CA LEU A 127 -10.29 14.56 -2.51
C LEU A 127 -9.51 13.25 -2.51
N PHE A 128 -9.75 12.38 -3.49
CA PHE A 128 -8.99 11.14 -3.68
C PHE A 128 -7.48 11.42 -3.81
N ALA A 129 -7.10 12.36 -4.67
CA ALA A 129 -5.69 12.73 -4.83
C ALA A 129 -5.08 13.32 -3.55
N VAL A 130 -5.84 14.10 -2.77
CA VAL A 130 -5.40 14.57 -1.45
C VAL A 130 -5.19 13.39 -0.49
N GLY A 131 -6.11 12.42 -0.48
CA GLY A 131 -5.99 11.18 0.30
C GLY A 131 -4.72 10.40 -0.05
N GLU A 132 -4.52 10.12 -1.33
CA GLU A 132 -3.33 9.44 -1.87
C GLU A 132 -2.03 10.19 -1.53
N PHE A 133 -2.05 11.53 -1.57
CA PHE A 133 -0.89 12.34 -1.18
C PHE A 133 -0.57 12.19 0.31
N VAL A 134 -1.57 12.30 1.19
CA VAL A 134 -1.39 12.16 2.65
C VAL A 134 -0.94 10.73 3.00
N GLN A 135 -1.47 9.74 2.30
CA GLN A 135 -1.03 8.36 2.40
C GLN A 135 0.42 8.16 1.97
N GLY A 136 0.84 8.74 0.84
CA GLY A 136 2.24 8.71 0.39
C GLY A 136 3.20 9.34 1.41
N LEU A 137 2.75 10.41 2.11
CA LEU A 137 3.50 10.99 3.23
C LEU A 137 3.66 10.00 4.40
N ALA A 138 2.61 9.23 4.72
CA ALA A 138 2.65 8.26 5.81
C ALA A 138 3.58 7.07 5.50
N VAL A 139 3.52 6.54 4.28
CA VAL A 139 4.36 5.40 3.83
C VAL A 139 5.83 5.79 3.76
N SER A 140 6.15 6.97 3.22
CA SER A 140 7.54 7.41 3.05
C SER A 140 8.29 7.64 4.35
N ARG A 141 7.59 8.06 5.41
CA ARG A 141 8.18 8.19 6.75
C ARG A 141 8.55 6.84 7.36
N SER A 142 7.84 5.77 7.01
CA SER A 142 8.12 4.41 7.50
C SER A 142 9.36 3.79 6.84
N ARG A 143 9.60 4.08 5.56
CA ARG A 143 10.72 3.52 4.78
C ARG A 143 12.03 4.30 4.98
N ARG A 144 11.96 5.65 5.02
CA ARG A 144 13.16 6.51 5.14
C ARG A 144 13.87 6.42 6.49
N SER A 145 13.20 5.90 7.53
CA SER A 145 13.84 5.54 8.80
C SER A 145 14.65 4.24 8.72
N ILE A 146 14.31 3.35 7.78
CA ILE A 146 14.99 2.07 7.58
C ILE A 146 16.27 2.29 6.77
N ASP A 147 16.18 2.98 5.63
CA ASP A 147 17.34 3.17 4.73
C ASP A 147 18.49 3.93 5.39
N LYS A 148 18.19 4.98 6.15
CA LYS A 148 19.22 5.78 6.83
C LYS A 148 19.96 5.02 7.92
N ILE A 149 19.26 4.18 8.67
CA ILE A 149 19.86 3.36 9.74
C ILE A 149 20.57 2.14 9.14
N TYR A 150 20.03 1.60 8.05
CA TYR A 150 20.63 0.50 7.30
C TYR A 150 21.93 0.97 6.62
N ASP A 151 21.92 2.03 5.81
CA ASP A 151 23.07 2.54 5.06
C ASP A 151 24.18 3.11 5.96
N GLU A 152 23.84 3.75 7.08
CA GLU A 152 24.83 4.25 8.06
C GLU A 152 25.61 3.11 8.73
N LYS A 153 25.03 1.90 8.79
CA LYS A 153 25.65 0.71 9.41
C LYS A 153 26.10 -0.36 8.40
N LYS A 154 25.85 -0.19 7.09
CA LYS A 154 26.13 -1.18 6.01
C LYS A 154 27.56 -1.14 5.47
N GLY A 155 28.53 -0.72 6.26
CA GLY A 155 29.92 -0.93 5.89
C GLY A 155 30.21 -2.44 5.82
N SER A 156 30.20 -3.01 4.61
CA SER A 156 30.80 -4.32 4.25
C SER A 156 29.92 -5.58 4.12
N ILE A 157 28.64 -5.50 3.72
CA ILE A 157 27.87 -6.74 3.43
C ILE A 157 27.25 -6.70 2.03
N SER A 158 27.80 -7.50 1.12
CA SER A 158 27.20 -7.82 -0.18
C SER A 158 26.10 -8.85 0.01
N LEU A 159 24.88 -8.53 -0.43
CA LEU A 159 23.72 -9.41 -0.32
C LEU A 159 23.86 -10.62 -1.26
N PRO A 160 23.60 -11.86 -0.81
CA PRO A 160 23.42 -12.99 -1.71
C PRO A 160 22.12 -12.82 -2.52
N LYS A 161 22.11 -13.33 -3.76
CA LYS A 161 21.02 -13.23 -4.76
C LYS A 161 19.65 -13.79 -4.33
N HIS A 162 19.56 -14.49 -3.20
CA HIS A 162 18.36 -15.19 -2.75
C HIS A 162 17.54 -14.34 -1.77
N TYR A 163 17.09 -13.18 -2.20
CA TYR A 163 16.12 -12.38 -1.45
C TYR A 163 14.71 -12.70 -1.98
N ASP A 164 13.95 -13.51 -1.24
CA ASP A 164 12.52 -13.73 -1.51
C ASP A 164 11.68 -12.75 -0.68
N ASN A 165 10.92 -11.89 -1.37
CA ASN A 165 10.15 -10.84 -0.73
C ASN A 165 8.81 -11.42 -0.26
N ARG A 166 8.82 -12.04 0.93
CA ARG A 166 7.61 -12.67 1.50
C ARG A 166 6.66 -11.62 2.06
N GLU A 167 5.51 -11.47 1.41
CA GLU A 167 4.41 -10.65 1.92
C GLU A 167 3.69 -11.34 3.08
N SER A 168 3.16 -10.54 4.00
CA SER A 168 2.39 -11.06 5.14
C SER A 168 1.10 -11.75 4.67
N LYS A 169 0.64 -12.75 5.44
CA LYS A 169 -0.62 -13.46 5.14
C LYS A 169 -1.78 -12.47 5.13
N THR A 170 -1.75 -11.46 5.99
CA THR A 170 -2.76 -10.40 6.04
C THR A 170 -2.74 -9.53 4.79
N GLU A 171 -1.56 -9.13 4.28
CA GLU A 171 -1.43 -8.41 2.99
C GLU A 171 -1.95 -9.27 1.82
N LEU A 172 -1.56 -10.55 1.76
CA LEU A 172 -2.01 -11.48 0.72
C LEU A 172 -3.53 -11.72 0.74
N LEU A 173 -4.13 -11.78 1.93
CA LEU A 173 -5.57 -11.90 2.10
C LEU A 173 -6.30 -10.68 1.54
N ILE A 174 -5.73 -9.48 1.74
CA ILE A 174 -6.31 -8.23 1.24
C ILE A 174 -6.21 -8.15 -0.29
N THR A 175 -5.07 -8.55 -0.86
CA THR A 175 -4.92 -8.62 -2.32
C THR A 175 -5.94 -9.58 -2.94
N LYS A 176 -6.21 -10.73 -2.30
CA LYS A 176 -7.26 -11.67 -2.73
C LYS A 176 -8.67 -11.09 -2.55
N PHE A 177 -8.91 -10.43 -1.42
CA PHE A 177 -10.19 -9.79 -1.11
C PHE A 177 -10.53 -8.75 -2.16
N ALA A 178 -9.61 -7.83 -2.49
CA ALA A 178 -9.84 -6.78 -3.48
C ALA A 178 -10.26 -7.35 -4.86
N ARG A 179 -9.63 -8.44 -5.29
CA ARG A 179 -9.94 -9.10 -6.57
C ARG A 179 -11.36 -9.65 -6.65
N ILE A 180 -11.93 -10.09 -5.53
CA ILE A 180 -13.30 -10.61 -5.46
C ILE A 180 -14.29 -9.47 -5.20
N TYR A 181 -13.90 -8.52 -4.37
CA TYR A 181 -14.75 -7.44 -3.91
C TYR A 181 -15.14 -6.47 -5.04
N THR A 182 -14.18 -6.00 -5.84
CA THR A 182 -14.45 -5.03 -6.91
C THR A 182 -15.50 -5.49 -7.93
N PRO A 183 -15.42 -6.70 -8.54
CA PRO A 183 -16.45 -7.14 -9.48
C PRO A 183 -17.82 -7.32 -8.82
N VAL A 184 -17.86 -7.78 -7.56
CA VAL A 184 -19.12 -7.91 -6.80
C VAL A 184 -19.80 -6.56 -6.64
N VAL A 185 -19.05 -5.52 -6.28
CA VAL A 185 -19.62 -4.17 -6.18
C VAL A 185 -20.07 -3.65 -7.54
N CYS A 186 -19.26 -3.78 -8.59
CA CYS A 186 -19.67 -3.34 -9.93
C CYS A 186 -21.01 -3.97 -10.34
N ILE A 187 -21.19 -5.26 -10.06
CA ILE A 187 -22.46 -5.95 -10.31
C ILE A 187 -23.58 -5.36 -9.44
N ILE A 188 -23.36 -5.17 -8.14
CA ILE A 188 -24.36 -4.57 -7.23
C ILE A 188 -24.76 -3.16 -7.70
N SER A 189 -23.80 -2.33 -8.10
CA SER A 189 -24.04 -0.98 -8.62
C SER A 189 -24.91 -1.03 -9.88
N VAL A 190 -24.59 -1.90 -10.85
CA VAL A 190 -25.44 -2.10 -12.04
C VAL A 190 -26.86 -2.56 -11.67
N LEU A 191 -26.99 -3.47 -10.69
CA LEU A 191 -28.31 -3.90 -10.22
C LEU A 191 -29.10 -2.76 -9.57
N ILE A 192 -28.44 -1.87 -8.81
CA ILE A 192 -29.06 -0.67 -8.23
C ILE A 192 -29.56 0.28 -9.33
N VAL A 193 -28.81 0.44 -10.43
CA VAL A 193 -29.21 1.29 -11.56
C VAL A 193 -30.40 0.69 -12.32
N VAL A 194 -30.44 -0.63 -12.51
CA VAL A 194 -31.38 -1.27 -13.47
C VAL A 194 -32.67 -1.76 -12.81
N ILE A 195 -32.60 -2.38 -11.62
CA ILE A 195 -33.76 -3.07 -11.02
C ILE A 195 -34.90 -2.09 -10.69
N PRO A 196 -34.66 -0.94 -10.02
CA PRO A 196 -35.74 -0.08 -9.58
C PRO A 196 -36.49 0.64 -10.72
N PRO A 197 -35.82 1.20 -11.74
CA PRO A 197 -36.52 1.73 -12.92
C PRO A 197 -37.34 0.67 -13.65
N LEU A 198 -36.87 -0.59 -13.72
CA LEU A 198 -37.54 -1.66 -14.45
C LEU A 198 -38.78 -2.19 -13.72
N ILE A 199 -38.73 -2.33 -12.39
CA ILE A 199 -39.82 -2.92 -11.59
C ILE A 199 -40.81 -1.85 -11.09
N PHE A 200 -40.30 -0.70 -10.64
CA PHE A 200 -41.09 0.33 -9.98
C PHE A 200 -41.36 1.56 -10.85
N SER A 201 -40.94 1.54 -12.13
CA SER A 201 -41.05 2.69 -13.05
C SER A 201 -40.44 3.99 -12.48
N ALA A 202 -39.37 3.84 -11.70
CA ALA A 202 -38.65 4.96 -11.11
C ALA A 202 -37.79 5.71 -12.14
N GLU A 203 -37.35 6.92 -11.79
CA GLU A 203 -36.59 7.77 -12.69
C GLU A 203 -35.15 7.27 -12.90
N TRP A 204 -34.76 7.04 -14.16
CA TRP A 204 -33.42 6.52 -14.50
C TRP A 204 -32.27 7.40 -14.01
N HIS A 205 -32.46 8.72 -14.03
CA HIS A 205 -31.43 9.68 -13.64
C HIS A 205 -31.06 9.54 -12.15
N GLU A 206 -32.08 9.43 -11.29
CA GLU A 206 -31.91 9.25 -9.85
C GLU A 206 -31.19 7.94 -9.51
N TRP A 207 -31.59 6.83 -10.13
CA TRP A 207 -30.98 5.52 -9.86
C TRP A 207 -29.59 5.36 -10.47
N LEU A 208 -29.29 6.08 -11.56
CA LEU A 208 -27.94 6.19 -12.08
C LEU A 208 -27.03 6.96 -11.11
N HIS A 209 -27.49 8.07 -10.54
CA HIS A 209 -26.76 8.79 -9.50
C HIS A 209 -26.46 7.90 -8.29
N ARG A 210 -27.47 7.20 -7.77
CA ARG A 210 -27.32 6.25 -6.65
C ARG A 210 -26.36 5.09 -6.97
N GLY A 211 -26.42 4.56 -8.19
CA GLY A 211 -25.49 3.50 -8.62
C GLY A 211 -24.04 3.97 -8.64
N LEU A 212 -23.78 5.18 -9.12
CA LEU A 212 -22.45 5.80 -9.10
C LEU A 212 -22.00 6.10 -7.67
N ALA A 213 -22.87 6.65 -6.82
CA ALA A 213 -22.58 6.89 -5.41
C ALA A 213 -22.22 5.58 -4.68
N ALA A 214 -22.99 4.50 -4.88
CA ALA A 214 -22.71 3.18 -4.32
C ALA A 214 -21.35 2.63 -4.78
N LEU A 215 -20.99 2.86 -6.06
CA LEU A 215 -19.68 2.47 -6.60
C LEU A 215 -18.54 3.20 -5.87
N VAL A 216 -18.69 4.50 -5.59
CA VAL A 216 -17.72 5.30 -4.81
C VAL A 216 -17.59 4.80 -3.37
N ILE A 217 -18.71 4.68 -2.65
CA ILE A 217 -18.75 4.25 -1.24
C ILE A 217 -18.00 2.94 -1.05
N SER A 218 -18.09 2.08 -2.06
CA SER A 218 -17.54 0.75 -1.99
C SER A 218 -16.02 0.69 -2.01
N CYS A 219 -15.29 1.68 -2.54
CA CYS A 219 -13.85 1.53 -2.82
C CYS A 219 -13.12 0.88 -1.65
N PRO A 220 -12.36 -0.22 -1.78
CA PRO A 220 -11.68 -0.86 -0.65
C PRO A 220 -10.40 -0.11 -0.21
N CYS A 221 -10.17 1.11 -0.73
CA CYS A 221 -9.05 2.04 -0.51
C CYS A 221 -8.41 1.91 0.90
N ALA A 222 -9.19 2.19 1.95
CA ALA A 222 -8.69 2.17 3.34
C ALA A 222 -8.10 0.82 3.81
N ILE A 223 -8.60 -0.32 3.32
CA ILE A 223 -8.10 -1.65 3.70
C ILE A 223 -6.81 -1.97 2.93
N VAL A 224 -6.85 -1.74 1.61
CA VAL A 224 -5.74 -2.03 0.69
C VAL A 224 -4.47 -1.28 1.09
N ILE A 225 -4.64 -0.08 1.65
CA ILE A 225 -3.54 0.82 1.96
C ILE A 225 -3.06 0.69 3.40
N SER A 226 -3.99 0.65 4.36
CA SER A 226 -3.63 0.79 5.78
C SER A 226 -2.87 -0.41 6.32
N VAL A 227 -3.09 -1.59 5.74
CA VAL A 227 -2.45 -2.84 6.21
C VAL A 227 -0.99 -2.93 5.78
N PRO A 228 -0.61 -2.79 4.50
CA PRO A 228 0.82 -2.76 4.14
C PRO A 228 1.60 -1.66 4.86
N LEU A 229 0.97 -0.51 5.09
CA LEU A 229 1.54 0.56 5.89
C LEU A 229 1.75 0.13 7.35
N CYS A 230 0.80 -0.59 7.95
CA CYS A 230 0.90 -1.11 9.31
C CYS A 230 2.09 -2.08 9.47
N TYR A 231 2.27 -3.00 8.51
CA TYR A 231 3.40 -3.93 8.50
C TYR A 231 4.74 -3.22 8.28
N SER A 232 4.79 -2.29 7.33
CA SER A 232 5.99 -1.46 7.10
C SER A 232 6.37 -0.65 8.37
N ALA A 233 5.37 -0.09 9.07
CA ALA A 233 5.57 0.61 10.33
C ALA A 233 6.05 -0.33 11.45
N GLY A 234 5.62 -1.59 11.44
CA GLY A 234 6.09 -2.64 12.33
C GLY A 234 7.57 -2.95 12.15
N ILE A 235 8.01 -3.13 10.90
CA ILE A 235 9.44 -3.32 10.57
C ILE A 235 10.24 -2.11 11.06
N GLY A 236 9.79 -0.89 10.74
CA GLY A 236 10.45 0.34 11.20
C GLY A 236 10.53 0.44 12.73
N SER A 237 9.51 -0.03 13.45
CA SER A 237 9.53 -0.09 14.92
C SER A 237 10.51 -1.14 15.47
N CYS A 238 10.80 -2.21 14.74
CA CYS A 238 11.84 -3.17 15.14
C CYS A 238 13.23 -2.55 14.97
N SER A 239 13.44 -1.78 13.90
CA SER A 239 14.73 -1.13 13.62
C SER A 239 15.14 -0.13 14.70
N THR A 240 14.20 0.47 15.44
CA THR A 240 14.53 1.36 16.57
C THR A 240 15.14 0.63 17.77
N ASP A 241 14.90 -0.67 17.88
CA ASP A 241 15.44 -1.56 18.91
C ASP A 241 16.66 -2.38 18.36
N ASP A 242 17.30 -1.90 17.28
CA ASP A 242 18.45 -2.54 16.59
C ASP A 242 18.16 -3.97 16.07
N ILE A 243 16.88 -4.24 15.73
CA ILE A 243 16.41 -5.47 15.11
C ILE A 243 15.95 -5.17 13.68
N PHE A 244 16.64 -5.74 12.69
CA PHE A 244 16.35 -5.57 11.28
C PHE A 244 15.53 -6.76 10.78
N VAL A 245 14.24 -6.53 10.53
CA VAL A 245 13.36 -7.51 9.90
C VAL A 245 13.36 -7.22 8.39
N LYS A 246 13.65 -8.23 7.58
CA LYS A 246 13.80 -8.04 6.12
C LYS A 246 12.48 -7.99 5.37
N ASN A 247 11.51 -8.82 5.75
CA ASN A 247 10.22 -8.92 5.05
C ASN A 247 9.02 -8.84 6.01
N THR A 248 7.86 -8.45 5.49
CA THR A 248 6.63 -8.29 6.28
C THR A 248 6.06 -9.65 6.71
N GLY A 249 6.27 -10.70 5.90
CA GLY A 249 5.91 -12.08 6.21
C GLY A 249 6.50 -12.59 7.52
N THR A 250 7.74 -12.23 7.81
CA THR A 250 8.42 -12.60 9.06
C THR A 250 7.67 -12.13 10.31
N LEU A 251 7.01 -10.97 10.26
CA LEU A 251 6.21 -10.48 11.39
C LEU A 251 5.00 -11.40 11.66
N ASP A 252 4.39 -11.97 10.63
CA ASP A 252 3.29 -12.94 10.79
C ASP A 252 3.79 -14.30 11.28
N GLU A 253 4.94 -14.75 10.77
CA GLU A 253 5.49 -16.05 11.13
C GLU A 253 6.00 -16.07 12.57
N ILE A 254 6.73 -15.03 12.99
CA ILE A 254 7.32 -14.97 14.33
C ILE A 254 6.28 -14.90 15.45
N ASP A 255 5.10 -14.34 15.20
CA ASP A 255 4.01 -14.31 16.18
C ASP A 255 3.55 -15.72 16.57
N ASN A 256 3.58 -16.65 15.60
CA ASN A 256 3.18 -18.04 15.77
C ASN A 256 4.31 -18.94 16.26
N CYS A 257 5.57 -18.48 16.21
CA CYS A 257 6.69 -19.26 16.70
C CYS A 257 6.57 -19.51 18.21
N ASP A 258 6.88 -20.71 18.67
CA ASP A 258 6.87 -21.09 20.09
C ASP A 258 8.21 -21.66 20.55
N THR A 259 9.00 -22.13 19.60
CA THR A 259 10.27 -22.81 19.84
C THR A 259 11.41 -21.97 19.26
N VAL A 260 12.46 -21.76 20.06
CA VAL A 260 13.68 -21.07 19.61
C VAL A 260 14.82 -22.07 19.72
N LEU A 261 15.50 -22.31 18.60
CA LEU A 261 16.70 -23.10 18.50
C LEU A 261 17.88 -22.21 18.10
N SER A 262 19.07 -22.59 18.49
CA SER A 262 20.32 -21.89 18.18
C SER A 262 21.34 -22.86 17.63
N TYR A 263 22.35 -22.35 16.92
CA TYR A 263 23.52 -23.11 16.45
C TYR A 263 24.28 -23.86 17.56
N ASN A 264 24.06 -23.51 18.83
CA ASN A 264 24.61 -24.24 19.98
C ASN A 264 23.81 -25.49 20.36
N ASP A 265 22.57 -25.60 19.89
CA ASP A 265 21.73 -26.77 20.10
C ASP A 265 22.18 -27.86 19.12
N ASP A 266 22.55 -29.03 19.62
CA ASP A 266 22.95 -30.19 18.82
C ASP A 266 21.71 -30.80 18.12
N LYS A 267 21.24 -30.09 17.09
CA LYS A 267 20.00 -30.35 16.35
C LYS A 267 20.25 -30.33 14.86
N SER A 268 19.52 -31.21 14.17
CA SER A 268 19.58 -31.38 12.73
C SER A 268 18.33 -30.82 12.04
N LEU A 269 18.38 -30.72 10.71
CA LEU A 269 17.25 -30.23 9.91
C LEU A 269 16.01 -31.12 10.09
N ASP A 270 16.24 -32.42 10.30
CA ASP A 270 15.18 -33.38 10.56
C ASP A 270 14.51 -33.13 11.92
N ASP A 271 15.24 -32.66 12.93
CA ASP A 271 14.65 -32.24 14.20
C ASP A 271 13.72 -31.03 14.03
N ILE A 272 14.11 -30.04 13.23
CA ILE A 272 13.24 -28.89 12.90
C ILE A 272 11.96 -29.38 12.23
N LYS A 273 12.07 -30.25 11.24
CA LYS A 273 10.91 -30.82 10.54
C LYS A 273 10.02 -31.63 11.46
N VAL A 274 10.59 -32.39 12.40
CA VAL A 274 9.82 -33.14 13.40
C VAL A 274 9.05 -32.18 14.32
N LEU A 275 9.68 -31.10 14.79
CA LEU A 275 9.02 -30.07 15.58
C LEU A 275 7.87 -29.42 14.79
N GLN A 276 8.11 -29.06 13.53
CA GLN A 276 7.09 -28.50 12.63
C GLN A 276 5.93 -29.46 12.37
N ASN A 277 6.21 -30.74 12.16
CA ASN A 277 5.19 -31.79 11.99
C ASN A 277 4.36 -31.99 13.27
N ASN A 278 4.94 -31.73 14.45
CA ASN A 278 4.24 -31.75 15.73
C ASN A 278 3.46 -30.44 16.00
N GLY A 279 3.45 -29.51 15.05
CA GLY A 279 2.70 -28.25 15.13
C GLY A 279 3.47 -27.10 15.78
N HIS A 280 4.74 -27.28 16.14
CA HIS A 280 5.59 -26.20 16.63
C HIS A 280 6.07 -25.33 15.48
N ARG A 281 6.32 -24.05 15.76
CA ARG A 281 6.85 -23.09 14.78
C ARG A 281 8.18 -22.57 15.32
N VAL A 282 9.22 -22.75 14.53
CA VAL A 282 10.61 -22.71 15.01
C VAL A 282 11.30 -21.45 14.51
N VAL A 283 11.89 -20.70 15.45
CA VAL A 283 12.91 -19.69 15.15
C VAL A 283 14.28 -20.34 15.26
N TYR A 284 15.10 -20.26 14.22
CA TYR A 284 16.49 -20.75 14.26
C TYR A 284 17.49 -19.60 14.26
N ILE A 285 18.40 -19.59 15.23
CA ILE A 285 19.49 -18.61 15.36
C ILE A 285 20.78 -19.22 14.80
N GLY A 286 21.19 -18.79 13.60
CA GLY A 286 22.40 -19.28 12.93
C GLY A 286 23.59 -18.33 13.11
N ASN A 287 24.82 -18.87 12.98
CA ASN A 287 26.07 -18.12 13.07
C ASN A 287 26.91 -18.10 11.78
N GLY A 288 26.64 -18.97 10.81
CA GLY A 288 27.53 -19.07 9.65
C GLY A 288 27.06 -20.01 8.56
N GLU A 289 27.96 -20.31 7.62
CA GLU A 289 27.64 -21.08 6.42
C GLU A 289 27.10 -22.50 6.70
N HIS A 290 27.55 -23.13 7.79
CA HIS A 290 27.08 -24.48 8.16
C HIS A 290 25.62 -24.50 8.64
N ASP A 291 25.09 -23.35 9.06
CA ASP A 291 23.72 -23.19 9.56
C ASP A 291 22.71 -22.86 8.47
N LEU A 292 23.15 -22.53 7.25
CA LEU A 292 22.27 -22.01 6.19
C LEU A 292 21.11 -22.96 5.87
N THR A 293 21.38 -24.27 5.88
CA THR A 293 20.34 -25.30 5.65
C THR A 293 19.29 -25.33 6.75
N MET A 294 19.70 -25.11 8.00
CA MET A 294 18.82 -25.01 9.16
C MET A 294 18.01 -23.73 9.15
N MET A 295 18.66 -22.62 8.77
CA MET A 295 18.02 -21.32 8.59
C MET A 295 16.94 -21.36 7.51
N ASP A 296 17.18 -22.07 6.41
CA ASP A 296 16.19 -22.27 5.34
C ASP A 296 15.01 -23.14 5.75
N GLY A 297 15.28 -24.19 6.53
CA GLY A 297 14.24 -25.11 6.99
C GLY A 297 13.38 -24.57 8.13
N ALA A 298 13.84 -23.55 8.85
CA ALA A 298 13.12 -22.94 9.95
C ALA A 298 11.95 -22.07 9.45
N ASP A 299 10.98 -21.82 10.34
CA ASP A 299 9.87 -20.90 10.01
C ASP A 299 10.35 -19.44 9.98
N VAL A 300 11.28 -19.09 10.87
CA VAL A 300 11.94 -17.77 10.89
C VAL A 300 13.41 -17.95 11.20
N SER A 301 14.27 -17.33 10.41
CA SER A 301 15.72 -17.35 10.63
C SER A 301 16.25 -16.03 11.22
N LEU A 302 17.15 -16.14 12.20
CA LEU A 302 17.76 -15.00 12.91
C LEU A 302 19.29 -15.09 12.83
N ALA A 303 19.94 -13.97 12.51
CA ALA A 303 21.40 -13.82 12.59
C ALA A 303 21.78 -12.71 13.58
N VAL A 304 22.92 -12.87 14.25
CA VAL A 304 23.53 -11.86 15.16
C VAL A 304 24.74 -11.26 14.47
N ALA A 305 24.64 -10.01 14.02
CA ALA A 305 25.62 -9.36 13.16
C ALA A 305 27.06 -9.43 13.71
N ASP A 306 27.24 -9.20 15.01
CA ASP A 306 28.55 -9.20 15.67
C ASP A 306 29.27 -10.57 15.65
N ASN A 307 28.53 -11.67 15.51
CA ASN A 307 29.05 -13.05 15.62
C ASN A 307 28.67 -13.93 14.41
N CYS A 308 28.31 -13.35 13.26
CA CYS A 308 27.86 -14.11 12.08
C CYS A 308 28.70 -13.85 10.82
N THR A 309 28.76 -14.84 9.93
CA THR A 309 29.31 -14.64 8.57
C THR A 309 28.35 -13.80 7.70
N ALA A 310 28.89 -13.15 6.66
CA ALA A 310 28.10 -12.31 5.76
C ALA A 310 27.00 -13.11 5.03
N GLU A 311 27.26 -14.38 4.76
CA GLU A 311 26.32 -15.33 4.16
C GLU A 311 25.13 -15.59 5.08
N ALA A 312 25.37 -15.87 6.36
CA ALA A 312 24.29 -16.07 7.35
C ALA A 312 23.46 -14.80 7.55
N VAL A 313 24.11 -13.63 7.64
CA VAL A 313 23.41 -12.34 7.67
C VAL A 313 22.59 -12.12 6.40
N GLY A 314 23.10 -12.53 5.24
CA GLY A 314 22.42 -12.48 3.95
C GLY A 314 21.18 -13.39 3.89
N TYR A 315 21.25 -14.58 4.48
CA TYR A 315 20.19 -15.58 4.49
C TYR A 315 19.08 -15.30 5.50
N ALA A 316 19.42 -14.71 6.65
CA ALA A 316 18.48 -14.55 7.76
C ALA A 316 17.28 -13.66 7.41
N ASP A 317 16.08 -14.04 7.84
CA ASP A 317 14.89 -13.19 7.80
C ASP A 317 15.03 -11.96 8.70
N MET A 318 15.78 -12.11 9.78
CA MET A 318 16.00 -11.09 10.79
C MET A 318 17.47 -11.01 11.20
N VAL A 319 17.96 -9.79 11.39
CA VAL A 319 19.34 -9.52 11.83
C VAL A 319 19.31 -8.65 13.09
N VAL A 320 20.09 -9.01 14.09
CA VAL A 320 20.21 -8.25 15.35
C VAL A 320 21.66 -7.81 15.53
N MET A 321 21.88 -6.58 15.97
CA MET A 321 23.25 -6.05 16.13
C MET A 321 23.91 -6.51 17.44
N ASP A 322 23.20 -6.53 18.57
CA ASP A 322 23.74 -6.89 19.91
C ASP A 322 23.06 -8.16 20.48
N SER A 323 23.67 -8.79 21.49
CA SER A 323 23.34 -10.07 22.12
C SER A 323 21.91 -10.21 22.69
N THR A 324 20.99 -10.51 21.78
CA THR A 324 19.94 -11.58 21.76
C THR A 324 19.10 -11.99 22.96
N LYS A 325 19.16 -11.40 24.16
CA LYS A 325 18.28 -11.93 25.23
C LYS A 325 16.79 -11.65 25.04
N ASN A 326 16.41 -10.64 24.24
CA ASN A 326 15.01 -10.26 24.06
C ASN A 326 14.57 -10.00 22.60
N ALA A 327 15.41 -10.20 21.59
CA ALA A 327 15.08 -9.82 20.20
C ALA A 327 13.79 -10.50 19.69
N VAL A 328 13.71 -11.82 19.84
CA VAL A 328 12.52 -12.61 19.45
C VAL A 328 11.28 -12.13 20.21
N GLN A 329 11.39 -11.82 21.51
CA GLN A 329 10.27 -11.35 22.33
C GLN A 329 9.82 -9.94 21.94
N ILE A 330 10.76 -9.03 21.66
CA ILE A 330 10.48 -7.67 21.19
C ILE A 330 9.76 -7.73 19.84
N THR A 331 10.30 -8.48 18.88
CA THR A 331 9.67 -8.62 17.55
C THR A 331 8.30 -9.27 17.66
N LYS A 332 8.11 -10.32 18.48
CA LYS A 332 6.78 -10.86 18.78
C LYS A 332 5.82 -9.81 19.34
N SER A 333 6.27 -8.98 20.27
CA SER A 333 5.43 -7.93 20.85
C SER A 333 5.00 -6.89 19.79
N VAL A 334 5.88 -6.58 18.84
CA VAL A 334 5.60 -5.67 17.72
C VAL A 334 4.66 -6.35 16.72
N ALA A 335 4.90 -7.60 16.34
CA ALA A 335 4.06 -8.38 15.46
C ALA A 335 2.61 -8.48 15.97
N LYS A 336 2.41 -8.80 17.26
CA LYS A 336 1.07 -8.81 17.89
C LYS A 336 0.37 -7.47 17.79
N LYS A 337 1.12 -6.37 17.95
CA LYS A 337 0.60 -5.02 17.85
C LYS A 337 0.21 -4.68 16.40
N VAL A 338 1.05 -5.05 15.43
CA VAL A 338 0.78 -4.91 13.99
C VAL A 338 -0.49 -5.65 13.61
N HIS A 339 -0.60 -6.93 13.98
CA HIS A 339 -1.76 -7.75 13.65
C HIS A 339 -3.05 -7.18 14.27
N ARG A 340 -2.99 -6.76 15.54
CA ARG A 340 -4.12 -6.12 16.22
C ARG A 340 -4.57 -4.84 15.51
N VAL A 341 -3.64 -3.94 15.20
CA VAL A 341 -3.96 -2.65 14.54
C VAL A 341 -4.47 -2.87 13.11
N ALA A 342 -3.90 -3.82 12.36
CA ALA A 342 -4.38 -4.20 11.04
C ALA A 342 -5.82 -4.74 11.10
N MET A 343 -6.13 -5.62 12.06
CA MET A 343 -7.49 -6.13 12.25
C MET A 343 -8.46 -5.04 12.71
N GLU A 344 -8.04 -4.14 13.60
CA GLU A 344 -8.83 -2.94 13.97
C GLU A 344 -9.19 -2.12 12.72
N ASN A 345 -8.21 -1.87 11.83
CA ASN A 345 -8.42 -1.10 10.60
C ASN A 345 -9.37 -1.80 9.62
N ILE A 346 -9.19 -3.11 9.42
CA ILE A 346 -10.05 -3.92 8.53
C ILE A 346 -11.49 -3.88 9.04
N VAL A 347 -11.71 -4.23 10.31
CA VAL A 347 -13.04 -4.29 10.91
C VAL A 347 -13.71 -2.92 10.90
N PHE A 348 -12.98 -1.88 11.29
CA PHE A 348 -13.47 -0.50 11.27
C PHE A 348 -13.88 -0.08 9.86
N SER A 349 -13.03 -0.33 8.86
CA SER A 349 -13.29 0.09 7.48
C SER A 349 -14.50 -0.63 6.87
N VAL A 350 -14.58 -1.95 7.03
CA VAL A 350 -15.73 -2.75 6.55
C VAL A 350 -17.02 -2.32 7.23
N LEU A 351 -17.00 -2.11 8.56
CA LEU A 351 -18.18 -1.72 9.31
C LEU A 351 -18.72 -0.36 8.88
N VAL A 352 -17.86 0.66 8.80
CA VAL A 352 -18.32 2.01 8.42
C VAL A 352 -18.83 2.02 6.97
N LYS A 353 -18.17 1.29 6.05
CA LYS A 353 -18.65 1.15 4.67
C LYS A 353 -19.99 0.45 4.57
N ALA A 354 -20.17 -0.64 5.31
CA ALA A 354 -21.46 -1.33 5.37
C ALA A 354 -22.56 -0.41 5.89
N VAL A 355 -22.29 0.39 6.94
CA VAL A 355 -23.25 1.36 7.47
C VAL A 355 -23.58 2.44 6.43
N ILE A 356 -22.59 3.05 5.78
CA ILE A 356 -22.83 4.09 4.76
C ILE A 356 -23.62 3.52 3.58
N LEU A 357 -23.28 2.32 3.10
CA LEU A 357 -23.96 1.66 1.99
C LEU A 357 -25.40 1.26 2.35
N ILE A 358 -25.61 0.72 3.55
CA ILE A 358 -26.97 0.40 4.04
C ILE A 358 -27.79 1.69 4.18
N CYS A 359 -27.20 2.77 4.68
CA CYS A 359 -27.86 4.07 4.78
C CYS A 359 -28.24 4.61 3.40
N ASP A 360 -27.34 4.54 2.42
CA ASP A 360 -27.59 4.97 1.04
C ASP A 360 -28.77 4.23 0.41
N VAL A 361 -28.81 2.90 0.56
CA VAL A 361 -29.89 2.07 0.01
C VAL A 361 -31.21 2.23 0.77
N LEU A 362 -31.19 2.29 2.11
CA LEU A 362 -32.41 2.28 2.93
C LEU A 362 -33.04 3.65 3.16
N LEU A 363 -32.25 4.72 3.32
CA LEU A 363 -32.80 5.99 3.77
C LEU A 363 -33.57 6.77 2.71
N SER A 364 -33.56 6.37 1.42
CA SER A 364 -34.27 7.00 0.29
C SER A 364 -34.10 8.51 0.11
N LYS A 365 -33.43 9.19 1.03
CA LYS A 365 -32.98 10.58 0.96
C LYS A 365 -31.65 10.56 0.22
N GLU A 366 -31.57 11.39 -0.80
CA GLU A 366 -30.36 11.75 -1.55
C GLU A 366 -29.20 11.97 -0.58
N LEU A 367 -28.39 10.94 -0.34
CA LEU A 367 -27.08 11.15 0.26
C LEU A 367 -26.25 11.79 -0.84
N PRO A 368 -25.80 13.04 -0.66
CA PRO A 368 -24.97 13.68 -1.67
C PRO A 368 -23.72 12.84 -1.91
N MET A 369 -23.25 12.77 -3.15
CA MET A 369 -22.07 11.95 -3.49
C MET A 369 -20.83 12.41 -2.69
N TRP A 370 -20.77 13.69 -2.30
CA TRP A 370 -19.72 14.23 -1.44
C TRP A 370 -19.65 13.58 -0.04
N PHE A 371 -20.78 13.15 0.53
CA PHE A 371 -20.79 12.50 1.85
C PHE A 371 -20.18 11.09 1.79
N ALA A 372 -20.49 10.35 0.72
CA ALA A 372 -19.89 9.05 0.43
C ALA A 372 -18.37 9.12 0.36
N ILE A 373 -17.86 10.12 -0.37
CA ILE A 373 -16.42 10.36 -0.58
C ILE A 373 -15.74 10.76 0.73
N PHE A 374 -16.35 11.68 1.47
CA PHE A 374 -15.85 12.10 2.77
C PHE A 374 -15.76 10.91 3.73
N GLY A 375 -16.75 10.01 3.69
CA GLY A 375 -16.74 8.74 4.39
C GLY A 375 -15.53 7.89 4.03
N ASP A 376 -15.34 7.56 2.75
CA ASP A 376 -14.27 6.64 2.34
C ASP A 376 -12.86 7.20 2.61
N ILE A 377 -12.61 8.46 2.24
CA ILE A 377 -11.31 9.10 2.45
C ILE A 377 -11.06 9.34 3.94
N GLY A 378 -12.08 9.74 4.70
CA GLY A 378 -11.99 9.89 6.15
C GLY A 378 -11.61 8.59 6.83
N ILE A 379 -12.24 7.47 6.45
CA ILE A 379 -11.89 6.12 6.95
C ILE A 379 -10.45 5.78 6.58
N CYS A 380 -10.02 6.06 5.34
CA CYS A 380 -8.63 5.82 4.93
C CYS A 380 -7.64 6.58 5.80
N LEU A 381 -7.86 7.89 5.99
CA LEU A 381 -7.00 8.73 6.84
C LEU A 381 -6.97 8.27 8.30
N LEU A 382 -8.12 7.86 8.85
CA LEU A 382 -8.20 7.31 10.21
C LEU A 382 -7.45 5.98 10.33
N ALA A 383 -7.59 5.09 9.34
CA ALA A 383 -6.87 3.82 9.33
C ALA A 383 -5.35 4.03 9.21
N VAL A 384 -4.91 4.97 8.36
CA VAL A 384 -3.51 5.41 8.27
C VAL A 384 -3.00 5.98 9.59
N ALA A 385 -3.79 6.84 10.25
CA ALA A 385 -3.43 7.39 11.56
C ALA A 385 -3.37 6.31 12.65
N ASN A 386 -4.26 5.32 12.62
CA ASN A 386 -4.23 4.18 13.54
C ASN A 386 -2.99 3.31 13.30
N SER A 387 -2.60 3.07 12.04
CA SER A 387 -1.35 2.38 11.69
C SER A 387 -0.11 3.07 12.27
N ALA A 388 -0.13 4.40 12.40
CA ALA A 388 0.97 5.14 13.04
C ALA A 388 1.18 4.78 14.53
N ARG A 389 0.19 4.23 15.23
CA ARG A 389 0.35 3.75 16.63
C ARG A 389 1.33 2.59 16.74
N VAL A 390 1.62 1.89 15.65
CA VAL A 390 2.62 0.81 15.64
C VAL A 390 4.03 1.36 15.86
N ILE A 391 4.32 2.56 15.34
CA ILE A 391 5.65 3.17 15.38
C ILE A 391 6.04 3.49 16.82
N LYS A 392 7.13 2.88 17.30
CA LYS A 392 7.86 3.37 18.48
C LYS A 392 8.81 4.48 18.06
N PHE A 393 8.74 5.61 18.74
CA PHE A 393 9.78 6.62 18.64
C PHE A 393 10.87 6.34 19.68
N LYS A 394 12.12 6.29 19.25
CA LYS A 394 13.27 6.28 20.16
C LYS A 394 13.18 7.55 21.01
N LYS A 395 12.99 7.41 22.32
CA LYS A 395 13.15 8.53 23.26
C LYS A 395 14.59 9.01 23.11
N ARG A 396 14.76 10.25 22.64
CA ARG A 396 16.07 10.92 22.60
C ARG A 396 16.63 11.09 24.00
#